data_AF-A0A9P9EJE3-F1
#
_entry.id   AF-A0A9P9EJE3-F1
#
_cell.length_a   1.000
_cell.length_b   1.000
_cell.length_c   1.000
_cell.angle_alpha   90.00
_cell.angle_beta   90.00
_cell.angle_gamma   90.00
#
_symmetry.space_group_name_H-M   'P 1'
#
loop_
_entity.id
_entity.type
_entity.pdbx_description
1 polymer ?
#
loop_
_entity_poly.entity_id
_entity_poly.type
_entity_poly.pdbx_seq_one_letter_code
_entity_poly.pdbx_strand_id
1 'polypeptide(L)'
;MAHHWTFSTEPGVFVDLLELEPLYPGHKVTTQPHLGLIRGRKYPSDDPSASDQRDWARFTAYVSWLNEKAPENVAYKVLYLTRHGFGYHNKKHAEVGTAEWDSKVSFLNGDDKETWFDAHLTDVGIQQARDLNTFWTDLVTTDGAPLPQHLYTSPLARCLQTTQYVFDPLMAQHARPFQPTVKELLRERITLHTCDLRRPASWIRHNYPAYTLEDGFAEDDAFGRDGHAETDEEHVVRKQAALEDIWNRGGKAEEVVSLTVHSYAIRAIQAACGGTSCRTREGTSIAILVKGERQVVEE
;
A
#
# COMPACT_ATOMS: atom_id res chain seq x y z
N MET A 1 8.46 -12.08 23.21
CA MET A 1 8.92 -13.01 22.15
C MET A 1 8.76 -12.29 20.82
N ALA A 2 9.82 -12.16 20.03
CA ALA A 2 9.70 -11.59 18.69
C ALA A 2 8.95 -12.60 17.82
N HIS A 3 7.72 -12.27 17.41
CA HIS A 3 6.94 -13.12 16.52
C HIS A 3 7.39 -12.85 15.09
N HIS A 4 8.25 -13.72 14.57
CA HIS A 4 8.64 -13.70 13.17
C HIS A 4 7.54 -14.34 12.32
N TRP A 5 7.17 -13.70 11.21
CA TRP A 5 6.22 -14.26 10.24
C TRP A 5 6.94 -14.57 8.95
N THR A 6 6.49 -15.59 8.24
CA THR A 6 6.79 -15.78 6.82
C THR A 6 5.54 -15.47 6.00
N PHE A 7 5.71 -14.82 4.85
CA PHE A 7 4.58 -14.44 3.99
C PHE A 7 4.66 -15.10 2.62
N SER A 8 3.50 -15.50 2.10
CA SER A 8 3.36 -15.99 0.73
C SER A 8 2.08 -15.44 0.09
N THR A 9 2.16 -15.08 -1.19
CA THR A 9 0.98 -14.67 -1.96
C THR A 9 0.21 -15.91 -2.42
N GLU A 10 -1.11 -15.91 -2.28
CA GLU A 10 -1.98 -17.00 -2.75
C GLU A 10 -2.23 -16.88 -4.27
N PRO A 11 -1.75 -17.83 -5.09
CA PRO A 11 -1.81 -17.71 -6.54
C PRO A 11 -3.22 -17.97 -7.10
N GLY A 12 -3.49 -17.43 -8.29
CA GLY A 12 -4.71 -17.69 -9.04
C GLY A 12 -5.98 -17.02 -8.48
N VAL A 13 -5.85 -16.14 -7.49
CA VAL A 13 -6.94 -15.29 -7.00
C VAL A 13 -7.07 -14.04 -7.86
N PHE A 14 -5.95 -13.35 -8.08
CA PHE A 14 -5.85 -12.17 -8.93
C PHE A 14 -5.08 -12.50 -10.22
N VAL A 15 -5.32 -11.72 -11.28
CA VAL A 15 -4.53 -11.78 -12.51
C VAL A 15 -3.06 -11.52 -12.21
N ASP A 16 -2.16 -12.19 -12.93
CA ASP A 16 -0.73 -11.93 -12.78
C ASP A 16 -0.38 -10.58 -13.43
N LEU A 17 -0.05 -9.60 -12.59
CA LEU A 17 0.29 -8.27 -13.05
C LEU A 17 1.62 -8.22 -13.84
N LEU A 18 2.52 -9.20 -13.66
CA LEU A 18 3.74 -9.28 -14.46
C LEU A 18 3.41 -9.62 -15.92
N GLU A 19 2.43 -10.49 -16.17
CA GLU A 19 1.99 -10.81 -17.54
C GLU A 19 1.40 -9.59 -18.25
N LEU A 20 0.84 -8.64 -17.49
CA LEU A 20 0.27 -7.42 -18.01
C LEU A 20 1.30 -6.30 -18.21
N GLU A 21 2.42 -6.30 -17.46
CA GLU A 21 3.43 -5.24 -17.47
C GLU A 21 3.90 -4.82 -18.89
N PRO A 22 4.17 -5.74 -19.84
CA PRO A 22 4.57 -5.38 -21.21
C PRO A 22 3.52 -4.59 -22.00
N LEU A 23 2.26 -4.59 -21.59
CA LEU A 23 1.15 -3.91 -22.26
C LEU A 23 1.05 -2.43 -21.87
N TYR A 24 1.75 -2.00 -20.82
CA TYR A 24 1.65 -0.64 -20.28
C TYR A 24 2.84 0.25 -20.68
N PRO A 25 2.61 1.54 -20.99
CA PRO A 25 3.68 2.49 -21.23
C PRO A 25 4.69 2.53 -20.08
N GLY A 26 5.98 2.39 -20.42
CA GLY A 26 7.06 2.38 -19.45
C GLY A 26 7.00 1.20 -18.47
N HIS A 27 6.26 0.14 -18.80
CA HIS A 27 6.11 -1.06 -17.99
C HIS A 27 5.58 -0.75 -16.57
N LYS A 28 4.59 0.15 -16.49
CA LYS A 28 3.95 0.59 -15.25
C LYS A 28 2.47 0.24 -15.28
N VAL A 29 2.09 -0.85 -14.61
CA VAL A 29 0.70 -1.30 -14.54
C VAL A 29 -0.19 -0.26 -13.85
N THR A 30 -1.44 -0.17 -14.27
CA THR A 30 -2.46 0.68 -13.64
C THR A 30 -3.47 -0.17 -12.87
N THR A 31 -4.41 0.48 -12.17
CA THR A 31 -5.54 -0.22 -11.53
C THR A 31 -6.27 -1.05 -12.58
N GLN A 32 -6.39 -2.36 -12.33
CA GLN A 32 -7.14 -3.26 -13.20
C GLN A 32 -8.64 -3.23 -12.85
N PRO A 33 -9.54 -3.50 -13.81
CA PRO A 33 -10.95 -3.74 -13.51
C PRO A 33 -11.10 -4.78 -12.40
N HIS A 34 -12.02 -4.55 -11.45
CA HIS A 34 -12.23 -5.41 -10.28
C HIS A 34 -10.97 -5.66 -9.43
N LEU A 35 -9.97 -4.76 -9.48
CA LEU A 35 -8.60 -4.94 -8.95
C LEU A 35 -7.89 -6.20 -9.45
N GLY A 36 -8.33 -6.74 -10.58
CA GLY A 36 -7.77 -7.95 -11.16
C GLY A 36 -8.27 -9.25 -10.55
N LEU A 37 -9.33 -9.25 -9.71
CA LEU A 37 -9.92 -10.49 -9.19
C LEU A 37 -10.39 -11.37 -10.36
N ILE A 38 -9.98 -12.65 -10.37
CA ILE A 38 -10.37 -13.60 -11.42
C ILE A 38 -11.85 -13.96 -11.25
N ARG A 39 -12.65 -13.55 -12.23
CA ARG A 39 -14.11 -13.68 -12.21
C ARG A 39 -14.59 -15.12 -12.37
N GLY A 40 -15.70 -15.47 -11.72
CA GLY A 40 -16.32 -16.79 -11.83
C GLY A 40 -15.48 -17.93 -11.25
N ARG A 41 -14.38 -17.63 -10.55
CA ARG A 41 -13.61 -18.63 -9.79
C ARG A 41 -14.52 -19.28 -8.75
N LYS A 42 -14.48 -20.61 -8.66
CA LYS A 42 -15.18 -21.38 -7.62
C LYS A 42 -14.34 -21.48 -6.37
N TYR A 43 -14.96 -21.35 -5.20
CA TYR A 43 -14.33 -21.47 -3.90
C TYR A 43 -14.97 -22.61 -3.10
N PRO A 44 -14.21 -23.33 -2.25
CA PRO A 44 -14.77 -24.35 -1.36
C PRO A 44 -15.83 -23.81 -0.38
N SER A 45 -15.82 -22.50 -0.12
CA SER A 45 -16.77 -21.79 0.74
C SER A 45 -18.02 -21.29 0.00
N ASP A 46 -18.16 -21.58 -1.29
CA ASP A 46 -19.31 -21.12 -2.07
C ASP A 46 -20.63 -21.65 -1.50
N ASP A 47 -21.55 -20.73 -1.22
CA ASP A 47 -22.90 -21.03 -0.76
C ASP A 47 -23.92 -20.48 -1.77
N PRO A 48 -24.62 -21.35 -2.53
CA PRO A 48 -25.67 -20.93 -3.46
C PRO A 48 -26.85 -20.20 -2.80
N SER A 49 -26.99 -20.31 -1.47
CA SER A 49 -28.05 -19.63 -0.72
C SER A 49 -27.64 -18.27 -0.15
N ALA A 50 -26.35 -17.89 -0.27
CA ALA A 50 -25.88 -16.59 0.21
C ALA A 50 -26.58 -15.44 -0.53
N SER A 51 -26.91 -14.38 0.22
CA SER A 51 -27.64 -13.22 -0.30
C SER A 51 -26.84 -12.38 -1.30
N ASP A 52 -25.51 -12.47 -1.26
CA ASP A 52 -24.62 -11.78 -2.18
C ASP A 52 -23.75 -12.78 -2.95
N GLN A 53 -24.01 -12.89 -4.25
CA GLN A 53 -23.36 -13.83 -5.16
C GLN A 53 -22.27 -13.16 -6.01
N ARG A 54 -21.94 -11.89 -5.75
CA ARG A 54 -20.91 -11.17 -6.51
C ARG A 54 -19.53 -11.76 -6.24
N ASP A 55 -18.63 -11.64 -7.23
CA ASP A 55 -17.30 -12.26 -7.20
C ASP A 55 -16.50 -11.83 -5.95
N TRP A 56 -16.52 -10.55 -5.58
CA TRP A 56 -15.82 -10.07 -4.39
C TRP A 56 -16.46 -10.52 -3.07
N ALA A 57 -17.78 -10.61 -3.00
CA ALA A 57 -18.48 -11.10 -1.81
C ALA A 57 -18.13 -12.59 -1.56
N ARG A 58 -18.18 -13.40 -2.62
CA ARG A 58 -17.76 -14.81 -2.58
C ARG A 58 -16.29 -14.98 -2.23
N PHE A 59 -15.42 -14.14 -2.81
CA PHE A 59 -14.00 -14.13 -2.47
C PHE A 59 -13.75 -13.77 -1.01
N THR A 60 -14.46 -12.77 -0.47
CA THR A 60 -14.31 -12.36 0.93
C THR A 60 -14.77 -13.47 1.87
N ALA A 61 -15.89 -14.12 1.59
CA ALA A 61 -16.35 -15.30 2.33
C ALA A 61 -15.33 -16.46 2.28
N TYR A 62 -14.61 -16.61 1.16
CA TYR A 62 -13.51 -17.57 1.06
C TYR A 62 -12.31 -17.20 1.95
N VAL A 63 -11.95 -15.92 2.04
CA VAL A 63 -10.88 -15.48 2.97
C VAL A 63 -11.28 -15.76 4.42
N SER A 64 -12.54 -15.49 4.79
CA SER A 64 -13.06 -15.83 6.12
C SER A 64 -13.00 -17.33 6.40
N TRP A 65 -13.42 -18.15 5.43
CA TRP A 65 -13.33 -19.60 5.53
C TRP A 65 -11.88 -20.09 5.68
N LEU A 66 -10.91 -19.48 4.97
CA LEU A 66 -9.49 -19.80 5.13
C LEU A 66 -9.01 -19.52 6.56
N ASN A 67 -9.35 -18.34 7.11
CA ASN A 67 -8.95 -17.97 8.47
C ASN A 67 -9.60 -18.85 9.56
N GLU A 68 -10.87 -19.21 9.39
CA GLU A 68 -11.59 -20.13 10.28
C GLU A 68 -10.97 -21.52 10.31
N LYS A 69 -10.47 -22.02 9.16
CA LYS A 69 -9.86 -23.35 9.04
C LYS A 69 -8.37 -23.37 9.36
N ALA A 70 -7.70 -22.22 9.29
CA ALA A 70 -6.27 -22.10 9.55
C ALA A 70 -5.93 -22.42 11.02
N PRO A 71 -4.75 -22.97 11.32
CA PRO A 71 -4.25 -23.05 12.70
C PRO A 71 -4.03 -21.64 13.29
N GLU A 72 -3.82 -21.54 14.61
CA GLU A 72 -3.70 -20.24 15.30
C GLU A 72 -2.51 -19.40 14.83
N ASN A 73 -1.44 -20.04 14.34
CA ASN A 73 -0.24 -19.37 13.85
C ASN A 73 -0.34 -18.96 12.37
N VAL A 74 -1.47 -19.13 11.72
CA VAL A 74 -1.66 -18.77 10.29
C VAL A 74 -2.80 -17.79 10.15
N ALA A 75 -2.60 -16.73 9.35
CA ALA A 75 -3.64 -15.75 9.05
C ALA A 75 -3.53 -15.27 7.60
N TYR A 76 -4.67 -15.17 6.94
CA TYR A 76 -4.84 -14.68 5.59
C TYR A 76 -5.39 -13.25 5.61
N LYS A 77 -4.76 -12.35 4.84
CA LYS A 77 -5.27 -10.98 4.65
C LYS A 77 -5.20 -10.59 3.18
N VAL A 78 -6.23 -9.90 2.72
CA VAL A 78 -6.25 -9.16 1.46
C VAL A 78 -5.56 -7.82 1.72
N LEU A 79 -4.49 -7.55 0.96
CA LEU A 79 -3.81 -6.27 0.96
C LEU A 79 -4.25 -5.46 -0.25
N TYR A 80 -4.84 -4.29 0.01
CA TYR A 80 -5.08 -3.25 -1.00
C TYR A 80 -3.91 -2.29 -1.04
N LEU A 81 -3.00 -2.49 -1.99
CA LEU A 81 -1.79 -1.68 -2.14
C LEU A 81 -2.07 -0.51 -3.08
N THR A 82 -1.95 0.72 -2.60
CA THR A 82 -2.21 1.93 -3.38
C THR A 82 -0.94 2.76 -3.51
N ARG A 83 -0.43 2.94 -4.73
CA ARG A 83 0.63 3.90 -5.01
C ARG A 83 0.07 5.32 -4.95
N HIS A 84 0.77 6.23 -4.28
CA HIS A 84 0.41 7.64 -4.25
C HIS A 84 0.21 8.25 -5.65
N GLY A 85 -0.61 9.30 -5.74
CA GLY A 85 -0.79 10.10 -6.96
C GLY A 85 0.47 10.87 -7.37
N PHE A 86 0.46 11.48 -8.55
CA PHE A 86 1.60 12.22 -9.10
C PHE A 86 2.02 13.39 -8.21
N GLY A 87 3.25 13.34 -7.67
CA GLY A 87 3.79 14.36 -6.77
C GLY A 87 4.75 15.33 -7.46
N TYR A 88 5.07 16.44 -6.78
CA TYR A 88 6.03 17.42 -7.31
C TYR A 88 7.43 16.81 -7.57
N HIS A 89 7.86 15.83 -6.78
CA HIS A 89 9.09 15.07 -7.07
C HIS A 89 9.00 14.28 -8.38
N ASN A 90 7.83 13.70 -8.73
CA ASN A 90 7.63 13.02 -10.01
C ASN A 90 7.65 14.00 -11.17
N LYS A 91 7.01 15.17 -10.98
CA LYS A 91 7.03 16.26 -11.96
C LYS A 91 8.46 16.70 -12.25
N LYS A 92 9.25 16.96 -11.21
CA LYS A 92 10.65 17.39 -11.39
C LYS A 92 11.51 16.31 -12.04
N HIS A 93 11.38 15.05 -11.62
CA HIS A 93 12.07 13.94 -12.27
C HIS A 93 11.71 13.84 -13.77
N ALA A 94 10.43 14.01 -14.13
CA ALA A 94 9.99 13.96 -15.52
C ALA A 94 10.53 15.14 -16.36
N GLU A 95 10.67 16.32 -15.76
CA GLU A 95 11.23 17.52 -16.40
C GLU A 95 12.72 17.38 -16.70
N VAL A 96 13.52 16.92 -15.72
CA VAL A 96 15.00 16.89 -15.84
C VAL A 96 15.53 15.57 -16.38
N GLY A 97 14.75 14.49 -16.30
CA GLY A 97 15.15 13.14 -16.68
C GLY A 97 16.03 12.45 -15.63
N THR A 98 16.15 11.13 -15.74
CA THR A 98 16.82 10.27 -14.74
C THR A 98 18.29 10.66 -14.50
N ALA A 99 19.06 10.96 -15.55
CA ALA A 99 20.48 11.24 -15.40
C ALA A 99 20.76 12.52 -14.58
N GLU A 100 20.02 13.60 -14.83
CA GLU A 100 20.15 14.86 -14.06
C GLU A 100 19.51 14.73 -12.68
N TRP A 101 18.42 13.96 -12.57
CA TRP A 101 17.79 13.66 -11.29
C TRP A 101 18.77 12.96 -10.34
N ASP A 102 19.31 11.82 -10.75
CA ASP A 102 20.17 10.97 -9.92
C ASP A 102 21.55 11.57 -9.63
N SER A 103 22.02 12.53 -10.45
CA SER A 103 23.35 13.14 -10.25
C SER A 103 23.33 14.42 -9.43
N LYS A 104 22.21 15.15 -9.38
CA LYS A 104 22.18 16.49 -8.77
C LYS A 104 20.84 16.88 -8.18
N VAL A 105 19.77 16.83 -8.96
CA VAL A 105 18.51 17.50 -8.61
C VAL A 105 17.85 16.83 -7.39
N SER A 106 17.92 15.51 -7.31
CA SER A 106 17.34 14.73 -6.21
C SER A 106 17.95 15.02 -4.83
N PHE A 107 19.16 15.59 -4.79
CA PHE A 107 19.87 15.95 -3.55
C PHE A 107 19.52 17.35 -3.01
N LEU A 108 18.74 18.14 -3.75
CA LEU A 108 18.25 19.44 -3.31
C LEU A 108 16.85 19.31 -2.71
N ASN A 109 16.41 20.26 -1.88
CA ASN A 109 15.04 20.23 -1.35
C ASN A 109 13.97 20.72 -2.35
N GLY A 110 14.40 21.45 -3.38
CA GLY A 110 13.53 22.20 -4.27
C GLY A 110 14.29 23.24 -5.08
N ASP A 111 13.52 24.05 -5.80
CA ASP A 111 13.97 25.28 -6.44
C ASP A 111 13.09 26.47 -5.98
N ASP A 112 13.23 27.63 -6.62
CA ASP A 112 12.47 28.84 -6.28
C ASP A 112 10.95 28.72 -6.48
N LYS A 113 10.49 27.64 -7.15
CA LYS A 113 9.08 27.44 -7.50
C LYS A 113 8.46 26.31 -6.73
N GLU A 114 9.15 25.18 -6.61
CA GLU A 114 8.59 23.93 -6.13
C GLU A 114 9.56 23.19 -5.21
N THR A 115 9.00 22.43 -4.27
CA THR A 115 9.78 21.55 -3.39
C THR A 115 9.50 20.09 -3.73
N TRP A 116 10.58 19.29 -3.81
CA TRP A 116 10.48 17.84 -3.91
C TRP A 116 10.92 17.11 -2.62
N PHE A 117 11.41 17.84 -1.61
CA PHE A 117 11.49 17.35 -0.24
C PHE A 117 10.09 17.07 0.31
N ASP A 118 9.86 15.84 0.79
CA ASP A 118 8.57 15.36 1.30
C ASP A 118 7.38 15.90 0.47
N ALA A 119 7.48 15.71 -0.85
CA ALA A 119 6.66 16.42 -1.81
C ALA A 119 5.16 16.14 -1.62
N HIS A 120 4.35 17.19 -1.76
CA HIS A 120 2.91 17.05 -1.94
C HIS A 120 2.56 16.50 -3.33
N LEU A 121 1.31 16.07 -3.49
CA LEU A 121 0.68 15.83 -4.78
C LEU A 121 0.58 17.13 -5.59
N THR A 122 0.70 17.02 -6.91
CA THR A 122 0.28 18.09 -7.83
C THR A 122 -1.24 18.02 -8.05
N ASP A 123 -1.82 18.98 -8.77
CA ASP A 123 -3.23 18.93 -9.18
C ASP A 123 -3.57 17.64 -9.96
N VAL A 124 -2.64 17.17 -10.80
CA VAL A 124 -2.76 15.88 -11.51
C VAL A 124 -2.82 14.73 -10.51
N GLY A 125 -1.96 14.72 -9.50
CA GLY A 125 -1.96 13.69 -8.47
C GLY A 125 -3.21 13.70 -7.58
N ILE A 126 -3.74 14.89 -7.28
CA ILE A 126 -5.01 15.04 -6.57
C ILE A 126 -6.15 14.47 -7.41
N GLN A 127 -6.20 14.78 -8.71
CA GLN A 127 -7.22 14.22 -9.59
C GLN A 127 -7.10 12.70 -9.71
N GLN A 128 -5.90 12.15 -9.83
CA GLN A 128 -5.68 10.70 -9.82
C GLN A 128 -6.21 10.03 -8.54
N ALA A 129 -6.00 10.66 -7.37
CA ALA A 129 -6.53 10.14 -6.10
C ALA A 129 -8.08 10.20 -6.03
N ARG A 130 -8.69 11.24 -6.61
CA ARG A 130 -10.16 11.35 -6.74
C ARG A 130 -10.73 10.33 -7.73
N ASP A 131 -10.04 10.09 -8.85
CA ASP A 131 -10.44 9.06 -9.81
C ASP A 131 -10.36 7.66 -9.18
N LEU A 132 -9.35 7.42 -8.34
CA LEU A 132 -9.28 6.21 -7.51
C LEU A 132 -10.44 6.13 -6.50
N ASN A 133 -10.85 7.23 -5.86
CA ASN A 133 -12.04 7.23 -5.00
C ASN A 133 -13.30 6.81 -5.77
N THR A 134 -13.50 7.32 -6.98
CA THR A 134 -14.61 6.90 -7.85
C THR A 134 -14.54 5.40 -8.14
N PHE A 135 -13.37 4.91 -8.55
CA PHE A 135 -13.16 3.47 -8.77
C PHE A 135 -13.47 2.63 -7.53
N TRP A 136 -13.00 3.04 -6.35
CA TRP A 136 -13.25 2.33 -5.09
C TRP A 136 -14.73 2.34 -4.70
N THR A 137 -15.41 3.46 -4.92
CA THR A 137 -16.85 3.60 -4.68
C THR A 137 -17.63 2.63 -5.58
N ASP A 138 -17.30 2.57 -6.86
CA ASP A 138 -17.90 1.64 -7.81
C ASP A 138 -17.59 0.18 -7.44
N LEU A 139 -16.34 -0.13 -7.08
CA LEU A 139 -15.91 -1.48 -6.69
C LEU A 139 -16.68 -1.99 -5.47
N VAL A 140 -16.86 -1.15 -4.45
CA VAL A 140 -17.62 -1.52 -3.23
C VAL A 140 -19.11 -1.67 -3.54
N THR A 141 -19.69 -0.70 -4.25
CA THR A 141 -21.14 -0.65 -4.48
C THR A 141 -21.61 -1.65 -5.53
N THR A 142 -20.89 -1.76 -6.64
CA THR A 142 -21.25 -2.59 -7.79
C THR A 142 -20.74 -4.01 -7.62
N ASP A 143 -19.46 -4.18 -7.31
CA ASP A 143 -18.82 -5.51 -7.31
C ASP A 143 -18.86 -6.21 -5.95
N GLY A 144 -19.21 -5.49 -4.88
CA GLY A 144 -19.31 -6.05 -3.53
C GLY A 144 -17.96 -6.22 -2.84
N ALA A 145 -16.95 -5.44 -3.22
CA ALA A 145 -15.67 -5.45 -2.50
C ALA A 145 -15.85 -4.97 -1.06
N PRO A 146 -15.22 -5.64 -0.08
CA PRO A 146 -15.25 -5.19 1.30
C PRO A 146 -14.46 -3.89 1.45
N LEU A 147 -14.95 -2.99 2.30
CA LEU A 147 -14.15 -1.86 2.75
C LEU A 147 -12.95 -2.38 3.56
N PRO A 148 -11.76 -1.75 3.42
CA PRO A 148 -10.65 -2.07 4.30
C PRO A 148 -11.04 -1.80 5.76
N GLN A 149 -10.73 -2.76 6.62
CA GLN A 149 -10.98 -2.64 8.06
C GLN A 149 -9.97 -1.70 8.71
N HIS A 150 -8.75 -1.63 8.15
CA HIS A 150 -7.70 -0.70 8.53
C HIS A 150 -7.08 -0.01 7.33
N LEU A 151 -6.78 1.27 7.51
CA LEU A 151 -6.08 2.10 6.54
C LEU A 151 -4.68 2.39 7.08
N TYR A 152 -3.65 1.82 6.46
CA TYR A 152 -2.25 2.12 6.75
C TYR A 152 -1.68 3.01 5.65
N THR A 153 -0.78 3.92 6.02
CA THR A 153 -0.17 4.84 5.06
C THR A 153 1.28 5.15 5.41
N SER A 154 2.08 5.40 4.37
CA SER A 154 3.40 5.99 4.53
C SER A 154 3.31 7.40 5.12
N PRO A 155 4.30 7.83 5.93
CA PRO A 155 4.35 9.16 6.52
C PRO A 155 4.64 10.29 5.52
N LEU A 156 5.01 9.98 4.27
CA LEU A 156 5.34 11.01 3.28
C LEU A 156 4.07 11.70 2.79
N ALA A 157 4.12 13.03 2.66
CA ALA A 157 2.95 13.90 2.43
C ALA A 157 2.09 13.45 1.25
N ARG A 158 2.70 13.04 0.14
CA ARG A 158 2.00 12.46 -1.03
C ARG A 158 1.16 11.22 -0.72
N CYS A 159 1.59 10.36 0.19
CA CYS A 159 0.80 9.20 0.62
C CYS A 159 -0.31 9.61 1.58
N LEU A 160 -0.02 10.52 2.52
CA LEU A 160 -1.04 11.09 3.41
C LEU A 160 -2.19 11.71 2.61
N GLN A 161 -1.87 12.59 1.64
CA GLN A 161 -2.87 13.20 0.75
C GLN A 161 -3.63 12.17 -0.08
N THR A 162 -2.92 11.19 -0.65
CA THR A 162 -3.56 10.13 -1.44
C THR A 162 -4.56 9.35 -0.58
N THR A 163 -4.17 8.94 0.64
CA THR A 163 -5.06 8.25 1.57
C THR A 163 -6.32 9.08 1.87
N GLN A 164 -6.16 10.39 2.08
CA GLN A 164 -7.28 11.29 2.37
C GLN A 164 -8.24 11.36 1.18
N TYR A 165 -7.73 11.67 -0.02
CA TYR A 165 -8.58 11.83 -1.21
C TYR A 165 -9.24 10.52 -1.65
N VAL A 166 -8.60 9.36 -1.43
CA VAL A 166 -9.16 8.06 -1.80
C VAL A 166 -10.19 7.57 -0.79
N PHE A 167 -9.86 7.60 0.51
CA PHE A 167 -10.62 6.83 1.51
C PHE A 167 -11.51 7.66 2.42
N ASP A 168 -11.25 8.96 2.65
CA ASP A 168 -12.11 9.77 3.53
C ASP A 168 -13.56 9.86 3.00
N PRO A 169 -13.81 10.23 1.73
CA PRO A 169 -15.17 10.26 1.20
C PRO A 169 -15.82 8.87 1.17
N LEU A 170 -15.03 7.84 0.84
CA LEU A 170 -15.50 6.45 0.80
C LEU A 170 -15.97 5.99 2.20
N MET A 171 -15.16 6.23 3.23
CA MET A 171 -15.50 5.84 4.60
C MET A 171 -16.73 6.60 5.09
N ALA A 172 -16.81 7.90 4.82
CA ALA A 172 -17.96 8.73 5.17
C ALA A 172 -19.27 8.23 4.52
N GLN A 173 -19.24 7.87 3.23
CA GLN A 173 -20.40 7.32 2.51
C GLN A 173 -20.95 6.04 3.15
N HIS A 174 -20.09 5.25 3.79
CA HIS A 174 -20.46 4.00 4.43
C HIS A 174 -20.58 4.10 5.97
N ALA A 175 -20.64 5.32 6.51
CA ALA A 175 -20.70 5.60 7.95
C ALA A 175 -19.58 4.88 8.75
N ARG A 176 -18.39 4.77 8.15
CA ARG A 176 -17.19 4.23 8.78
C ARG A 176 -16.26 5.37 9.20
N PRO A 177 -15.56 5.25 10.34
CA PRO A 177 -14.61 6.26 10.75
C PRO A 177 -13.39 6.28 9.81
N PHE A 178 -13.00 7.47 9.35
CA PHE A 178 -11.73 7.68 8.68
C PHE A 178 -10.64 7.93 9.73
N GLN A 179 -9.89 6.86 10.06
CA GLN A 179 -8.80 6.90 11.05
C GLN A 179 -7.56 6.14 10.53
N PRO A 180 -6.82 6.69 9.55
CA PRO A 180 -5.63 6.03 9.05
C PRO A 180 -4.52 5.98 10.09
N THR A 181 -3.76 4.89 10.08
CA THR A 181 -2.54 4.74 10.89
C THR A 181 -1.31 4.95 10.01
N VAL A 182 -0.48 5.92 10.39
CA VAL A 182 0.81 6.19 9.75
C VAL A 182 1.85 5.21 10.27
N LYS A 183 2.49 4.48 9.35
CA LYS A 183 3.56 3.53 9.68
C LYS A 183 4.85 3.94 9.00
N GLU A 184 5.89 4.16 9.78
CA GLU A 184 7.20 4.64 9.34
C GLU A 184 7.81 3.69 8.30
N LEU A 185 7.69 2.38 8.51
CA LEU A 185 8.30 1.39 7.62
C LEU A 185 7.58 1.25 6.25
N LEU A 186 6.47 1.95 6.04
CA LEU A 186 5.76 2.00 4.75
C LEU A 186 6.33 3.02 3.74
N ARG A 187 7.34 3.81 4.11
CA ARG A 187 8.09 4.73 3.22
C ARG A 187 8.64 4.08 1.96
N GLU A 188 8.93 4.89 0.94
CA GLU A 188 9.65 4.44 -0.27
C GLU A 188 11.03 3.87 0.09
N ARG A 189 11.72 3.25 -0.87
CA ARG A 189 13.13 2.87 -0.73
C ARG A 189 13.93 4.09 -0.28
N ILE A 190 14.73 3.94 0.78
CA ILE A 190 15.53 5.04 1.30
C ILE A 190 16.78 5.18 0.46
N THR A 191 16.90 6.27 -0.28
CA THR A 191 18.13 6.62 -0.99
C THR A 191 18.80 7.81 -0.31
N LEU A 192 19.61 8.57 -1.05
CA LEU A 192 20.15 9.85 -0.61
C LEU A 192 19.33 11.05 -1.13
N HIS A 193 18.17 10.77 -1.73
CA HIS A 193 17.29 11.78 -2.30
C HIS A 193 16.45 12.44 -1.21
N THR A 194 16.28 13.76 -1.30
CA THR A 194 15.52 14.54 -0.31
C THR A 194 14.02 14.19 -0.31
N CYS A 195 13.51 13.60 -1.40
CA CYS A 195 12.12 13.18 -1.51
C CYS A 195 11.76 11.95 -0.65
N ASP A 196 12.77 11.27 -0.11
CA ASP A 196 12.63 10.09 0.76
C ASP A 196 12.50 10.51 2.23
N LEU A 197 12.95 11.73 2.53
CA LEU A 197 12.89 12.34 3.84
C LEU A 197 11.47 12.87 4.13
N ARG A 198 11.08 12.85 5.40
CA ARG A 198 9.79 13.35 5.89
C ARG A 198 9.93 14.58 6.77
N ARG A 199 8.84 15.33 6.88
CA ARG A 199 8.69 16.34 7.92
C ARG A 199 8.54 15.72 9.33
N PRO A 200 8.76 16.50 10.40
CA PRO A 200 8.63 15.99 11.77
C PRO A 200 7.24 15.45 12.09
N ALA A 201 7.14 14.57 13.08
CA ALA A 201 5.87 13.98 13.50
C ALA A 201 4.84 15.03 13.93
N SER A 202 5.27 16.12 14.57
CA SER A 202 4.42 17.27 14.88
C SER A 202 3.78 17.90 13.65
N TRP A 203 4.48 17.94 12.50
CA TRP A 203 3.90 18.42 11.24
C TRP A 203 2.78 17.51 10.77
N ILE A 204 2.96 16.19 10.84
CA ILE A 204 1.91 15.23 10.45
C ILE A 204 0.69 15.38 11.35
N ARG A 205 0.87 15.41 12.68
CA ARG A 205 -0.22 15.60 13.64
C ARG A 205 -0.99 16.90 13.42
N HIS A 206 -0.29 17.98 13.08
CA HIS A 206 -0.91 19.28 12.83
C HIS A 206 -1.71 19.32 11.52
N ASN A 207 -1.15 18.77 10.43
CA ASN A 207 -1.76 18.88 9.10
C ASN A 207 -2.77 17.76 8.80
N TYR A 208 -2.67 16.62 9.49
CA TYR A 208 -3.50 15.44 9.29
C TYR A 208 -4.08 14.94 10.62
N PRO A 209 -4.93 15.72 11.31
CA PRO A 209 -5.40 15.41 12.67
C PRO A 209 -6.29 14.15 12.75
N ALA A 210 -6.84 13.68 11.62
CA ALA A 210 -7.57 12.40 11.55
C ALA A 210 -6.66 11.16 11.58
N TYR A 211 -5.34 11.35 11.43
CA TYR A 211 -4.37 10.26 11.29
C TYR A 211 -3.74 9.97 12.65
N THR A 212 -3.59 8.70 12.96
CA THR A 212 -2.88 8.23 14.15
C THR A 212 -1.46 7.84 13.75
N LEU A 213 -0.46 8.31 14.49
CA LEU A 213 0.91 7.82 14.32
C LEU A 213 1.09 6.54 15.12
N GLU A 214 1.84 5.57 14.59
CA GLU A 214 2.14 4.35 15.33
C GLU A 214 2.92 4.61 16.64
N ASP A 215 2.88 3.63 17.54
CA ASP A 215 3.57 3.71 18.83
C ASP A 215 5.07 3.91 18.63
N GLY A 216 5.66 4.87 19.34
CA GLY A 216 7.09 5.16 19.25
C GLY A 216 7.53 5.91 17.99
N PHE A 217 6.60 6.42 17.17
CA PHE A 217 6.94 7.21 15.98
C PHE A 217 7.81 8.42 16.32
N ALA A 218 9.02 8.46 15.75
CA ALA A 218 10.04 9.45 16.05
C ALA A 218 9.64 10.86 15.60
N GLU A 219 9.95 11.89 16.41
CA GLU A 219 9.67 13.28 16.03
C GLU A 219 10.43 13.66 14.76
N ASP A 220 11.75 13.63 14.81
CA ASP A 220 12.59 13.92 13.65
C ASP A 220 12.75 12.70 12.74
N ASP A 221 13.04 12.95 11.47
CA ASP A 221 13.42 11.88 10.54
C ASP A 221 14.83 11.37 10.88
N ALA A 222 14.93 10.07 11.15
CA ALA A 222 16.18 9.38 11.43
C ALA A 222 16.82 8.77 10.17
N PHE A 223 16.04 8.58 9.10
CA PHE A 223 16.52 7.92 7.88
C PHE A 223 17.51 8.78 7.11
N GLY A 224 18.53 8.14 6.51
CA GLY A 224 19.56 8.80 5.70
C GLY A 224 20.65 9.55 6.49
N ARG A 225 20.60 9.56 7.83
CA ARG A 225 21.58 10.27 8.67
C ARG A 225 22.99 9.67 8.62
N ASP A 226 23.11 8.39 8.32
CA ASP A 226 24.36 7.65 8.17
C ASP A 226 24.93 7.71 6.75
N GLY A 227 24.21 8.33 5.80
CA GLY A 227 24.60 8.39 4.40
C GLY A 227 24.50 7.06 3.67
N HIS A 228 23.80 6.07 4.23
CA HIS A 228 23.58 4.76 3.60
C HIS A 228 22.30 4.78 2.74
N ALA A 229 22.43 4.40 1.47
CA ALA A 229 21.30 4.14 0.60
C ALA A 229 20.91 2.66 0.72
N GLU A 230 19.63 2.42 0.96
CA GLU A 230 19.06 1.09 1.14
C GLU A 230 19.17 0.26 -0.14
N THR A 231 19.64 -0.98 -0.01
CA THR A 231 19.59 -1.96 -1.11
C THR A 231 18.17 -2.47 -1.35
N ASP A 232 17.94 -3.19 -2.45
CA ASP A 232 16.65 -3.81 -2.69
C ASP A 232 16.31 -4.85 -1.61
N GLU A 233 17.30 -5.61 -1.15
CA GLU A 233 17.14 -6.62 -0.08
C GLU A 233 16.81 -5.97 1.26
N GLU A 234 17.51 -4.89 1.64
CA GLU A 234 17.23 -4.14 2.87
C GLU A 234 15.81 -3.55 2.84
N HIS A 235 15.37 -3.05 1.68
CA HIS A 235 14.01 -2.57 1.50
C HIS A 235 12.97 -3.68 1.68
N VAL A 236 13.23 -4.87 1.13
CA VAL A 236 12.37 -6.05 1.34
C VAL A 236 12.32 -6.43 2.82
N VAL A 237 13.45 -6.46 3.53
CA VAL A 237 13.50 -6.72 4.98
C VAL A 237 12.71 -5.67 5.76
N ARG A 238 12.75 -4.40 5.37
CA ARG A 238 11.94 -3.36 6.01
C ARG A 238 10.44 -3.53 5.74
N LYS A 239 10.05 -4.00 4.55
CA LYS A 239 8.64 -4.34 4.26
C LYS A 239 8.18 -5.58 5.00
N GLN A 240 9.04 -6.57 5.16
CA GLN A 240 8.80 -7.73 6.02
C GLN A 240 8.43 -7.28 7.43
N ALA A 241 9.25 -6.44 8.06
CA ALA A 241 8.99 -5.91 9.40
C ALA A 241 7.68 -5.10 9.49
N ALA A 242 7.35 -4.32 8.45
CA ALA A 242 6.08 -3.59 8.38
C ALA A 242 4.87 -4.54 8.33
N LEU A 243 4.95 -5.62 7.55
CA LEU A 243 3.89 -6.64 7.45
C LEU A 243 3.77 -7.44 8.75
N GLU A 244 4.88 -7.76 9.41
CA GLU A 244 4.88 -8.44 10.72
C GLU A 244 4.14 -7.62 11.78
N ASP A 245 4.38 -6.32 11.89
CA ASP A 245 3.63 -5.45 12.81
C ASP A 245 2.12 -5.45 12.48
N ILE A 246 1.76 -5.37 11.20
CA ILE A 246 0.35 -5.42 10.76
C ILE A 246 -0.30 -6.77 11.12
N TRP A 247 0.39 -7.90 10.95
CA TRP A 247 -0.12 -9.21 11.32
C TRP A 247 -0.23 -9.40 12.83
N ASN A 248 0.72 -8.86 13.59
CA ASN A 248 0.72 -8.94 15.05
C ASN A 248 -0.41 -8.12 15.69
N ARG A 249 -0.82 -7.00 15.10
CA ARG A 249 -1.89 -6.15 15.64
C ARG A 249 -3.30 -6.67 15.33
N GLY A 250 -3.50 -7.27 14.15
CA GLY A 250 -4.85 -7.44 13.62
C GLY A 250 -5.52 -8.80 13.78
N GLY A 251 -4.80 -9.82 14.24
CA GLY A 251 -5.33 -11.19 14.33
C GLY A 251 -6.01 -11.67 13.03
N LYS A 252 -6.90 -12.66 13.17
CA LYS A 252 -7.68 -13.25 12.06
C LYS A 252 -8.95 -12.47 11.70
N ALA A 253 -9.40 -11.55 12.55
CA ALA A 253 -10.61 -10.77 12.29
C ALA A 253 -10.39 -9.62 11.30
N GLU A 254 -9.14 -9.18 11.12
CA GLU A 254 -8.77 -8.09 10.20
C GLU A 254 -8.27 -8.64 8.87
N GLU A 255 -9.19 -9.11 8.05
CA GLU A 255 -8.92 -9.82 6.80
C GLU A 255 -8.64 -8.89 5.62
N VAL A 256 -9.02 -7.62 5.72
CA VAL A 256 -8.88 -6.67 4.61
C VAL A 256 -8.23 -5.39 5.11
N VAL A 257 -7.03 -5.09 4.60
CA VAL A 257 -6.27 -3.90 5.00
C VAL A 257 -5.78 -3.15 3.77
N SER A 258 -5.78 -1.81 3.85
CA SER A 258 -5.22 -0.97 2.81
C SER A 258 -3.86 -0.43 3.22
N LEU A 259 -2.92 -0.37 2.28
CA LEU A 259 -1.62 0.26 2.44
C LEU A 259 -1.44 1.30 1.33
N THR A 260 -1.39 2.58 1.70
CA THR A 260 -1.01 3.65 0.76
C THR A 260 0.50 3.89 0.82
N VAL A 261 1.18 3.57 -0.28
CA VAL A 261 2.63 3.40 -0.37
C VAL A 261 3.18 3.98 -1.70
N HIS A 262 4.34 3.48 -2.13
CA HIS A 262 5.13 3.96 -3.26
C HIS A 262 5.45 2.82 -4.24
N SER A 263 6.09 3.13 -5.37
CA SER A 263 6.30 2.13 -6.43
C SER A 263 7.28 1.03 -6.00
N TYR A 264 8.45 1.40 -5.47
CA TYR A 264 9.42 0.39 -5.02
C TYR A 264 8.94 -0.29 -3.73
N ALA A 265 8.20 0.42 -2.88
CA ALA A 265 7.57 -0.18 -1.71
C ALA A 265 6.57 -1.30 -2.07
N ILE A 266 5.76 -1.13 -3.12
CA ILE A 266 4.86 -2.20 -3.61
C ILE A 266 5.69 -3.42 -4.06
N ARG A 267 6.76 -3.19 -4.83
CA ARG A 267 7.65 -4.27 -5.29
C ARG A 267 8.30 -5.01 -4.14
N ALA A 268 8.76 -4.28 -3.13
CA ALA A 268 9.38 -4.86 -1.94
C ALA A 268 8.37 -5.65 -1.11
N ILE A 269 7.11 -5.20 -1.00
CA ILE A 269 6.01 -5.96 -0.39
C ILE A 269 5.72 -7.25 -1.17
N GLN A 270 5.60 -7.16 -2.50
CA GLN A 270 5.38 -8.35 -3.35
C GLN A 270 6.51 -9.37 -3.18
N ALA A 271 7.77 -8.90 -3.17
CA ALA A 271 8.94 -9.76 -2.96
C ALA A 271 8.96 -10.37 -1.55
N ALA A 272 8.63 -9.61 -0.50
CA ALA A 272 8.52 -10.13 0.87
C ALA A 272 7.45 -11.23 0.98
N CYS A 273 6.39 -11.15 0.17
CA CYS A 273 5.34 -12.17 0.07
C CYS A 273 5.64 -13.26 -0.96
N GLY A 274 6.89 -13.41 -1.43
CA GLY A 274 7.28 -14.44 -2.41
C GLY A 274 6.55 -14.34 -3.77
N GLY A 275 5.92 -13.20 -4.04
CA GLY A 275 5.15 -12.95 -5.25
C GLY A 275 5.97 -12.29 -6.35
N THR A 276 5.40 -12.25 -7.54
CA THR A 276 5.99 -11.59 -8.69
C THR A 276 5.92 -10.07 -8.54
N SER A 277 7.06 -9.38 -8.69
CA SER A 277 7.10 -7.92 -8.55
C SER A 277 6.70 -7.23 -9.86
N CYS A 278 5.86 -6.19 -9.79
CA CYS A 278 5.55 -5.33 -10.94
C CYS A 278 5.70 -3.85 -10.56
N ARG A 279 6.01 -2.99 -11.54
CA ARG A 279 5.98 -1.54 -11.32
C ARG A 279 4.57 -1.00 -11.55
N THR A 280 4.13 -0.09 -10.70
CA THR A 280 2.82 0.55 -10.79
C THR A 280 2.95 2.00 -11.25
N ARG A 281 1.95 2.53 -11.96
CA ARG A 281 1.84 3.97 -12.27
C ARG A 281 1.33 4.74 -11.06
N GLU A 282 1.61 6.04 -10.98
CA GLU A 282 1.05 6.94 -9.97
C GLU A 282 -0.49 6.85 -9.96
N GLY A 283 -1.08 6.86 -8.76
CA GLY A 283 -2.53 6.72 -8.59
C GLY A 283 -3.05 5.34 -9.02
N THR A 284 -2.39 4.27 -8.57
CA THR A 284 -2.77 2.88 -8.88
C THR A 284 -3.07 2.11 -7.61
N SER A 285 -4.18 1.38 -7.58
CA SER A 285 -4.49 0.39 -6.56
C SER A 285 -4.41 -1.02 -7.14
N ILE A 286 -3.83 -1.96 -6.39
CA ILE A 286 -3.80 -3.39 -6.69
C ILE A 286 -4.23 -4.18 -5.45
N ALA A 287 -4.67 -5.42 -5.65
CA ALA A 287 -4.99 -6.33 -4.56
C ALA A 287 -4.12 -7.59 -4.63
N ILE A 288 -3.70 -8.09 -3.47
CA ILE A 288 -3.07 -9.39 -3.31
C ILE A 288 -3.67 -10.10 -2.09
N LEU A 289 -3.80 -11.42 -2.14
CA LEU A 289 -4.12 -12.25 -0.97
C LEU A 289 -2.81 -12.79 -0.41
N VAL A 290 -2.53 -12.50 0.86
CA VAL A 290 -1.30 -12.90 1.53
C VAL A 290 -1.64 -13.84 2.68
N LYS A 291 -0.96 -14.98 2.69
CA LYS A 291 -0.88 -15.89 3.83
C LYS A 291 0.33 -15.49 4.68
N GLY A 292 0.12 -15.25 5.96
CA GLY A 292 1.18 -15.15 6.96
C GLY A 292 1.21 -16.39 7.84
N GLU A 293 2.38 -16.96 8.05
CA GLU A 293 2.64 -18.04 9.01
C GLU A 293 3.63 -17.59 10.07
N ARG A 294 3.18 -17.52 11.32
CA ARG A 294 4.02 -17.19 12.46
C ARG A 294 4.90 -18.37 12.79
N GLN A 295 6.21 -18.15 12.76
CA GLN A 295 7.20 -19.13 13.13
C GLN A 295 7.28 -19.23 14.65
N VAL A 296 7.30 -20.46 15.17
CA VAL A 296 7.65 -20.71 16.57
C VAL A 296 9.17 -20.79 16.61
N VAL A 297 9.81 -19.74 17.12
CA VAL A 297 11.24 -19.81 17.42
C VAL A 297 11.36 -20.59 18.74
N GLU A 298 11.73 -21.86 18.65
CA GLU A 298 12.19 -22.61 19.82
C GLU A 298 13.56 -22.04 20.23
N GLU A 299 13.67 -21.56 21.49
CA GLU A 299 14.93 -21.11 22.11
C GLU A 299 15.92 -22.27 22.30
#